data_AF-A0AAJ8E269-F1
#
_entry.id   AF-A0AAJ8E269-F1
#
_cell.length_a   1.000
_cell.length_b   1.000
_cell.length_c   1.000
_cell.angle_alpha   90.00
_cell.angle_beta   90.00
_cell.angle_gamma   90.00
#
_symmetry.space_group_name_H-M   'P 1'
#
loop_
_entity.id
_entity.type
_entity.pdbx_description
1 polymer ?
#
loop_
_entity_poly.entity_id
_entity_poly.type
_entity_poly.pdbx_seq_one_letter_code
_entity_poly.pdbx_strand_id
1 'polypeptide(L)'
;MIPATFVALRRIYSVSWPIPYLIDRLSTLTNGFWIKADLSPPGVRNPNAWAQDIRDEDPGARLAFRISIRESDGHDTFIQYASHKSWQSCCKANTLVDELNGDQLSEIYTRPRRFIDIDHRNTRILAAYPALKNFVGGAYTDDNGVVISRKRKGT
;
A
#
# COMPACT_ATOMS: atom_id res chain seq x y z
N MET A 1 -12.08 -14.98 -15.14
CA MET A 1 -11.40 -15.57 -13.96
C MET A 1 -10.88 -14.41 -13.14
N ILE A 2 -11.49 -14.10 -12.00
CA ILE A 2 -11.24 -12.88 -11.23
C ILE A 2 -10.17 -13.20 -10.17
N PRO A 3 -8.98 -12.59 -10.16
CA PRO A 3 -7.97 -12.86 -9.14
C PRO A 3 -8.45 -12.33 -7.79
N ALA A 4 -8.18 -13.12 -6.76
CA ALA A 4 -8.62 -12.88 -5.40
C ALA A 4 -8.07 -11.54 -4.86
N THR A 5 -8.99 -10.65 -4.49
CA THR A 5 -8.70 -9.27 -4.10
C THR A 5 -7.89 -9.22 -2.80
N PHE A 6 -6.71 -8.62 -2.89
CA PHE A 6 -5.81 -8.29 -1.78
C PHE A 6 -6.40 -7.20 -0.88
N VAL A 7 -6.29 -7.39 0.44
CA VAL A 7 -6.94 -6.55 1.47
C VAL A 7 -5.94 -5.62 2.18
N ALA A 8 -4.84 -5.21 1.53
CA ALA A 8 -4.12 -4.02 2.00
C ALA A 8 -4.94 -2.72 1.78
N LEU A 9 -5.88 -2.75 0.83
CA LEU A 9 -6.64 -1.57 0.36
C LEU A 9 -8.02 -1.38 1.01
N ARG A 10 -8.63 -2.42 1.61
CA ARG A 10 -10.03 -2.35 2.10
C ARG A 10 -10.26 -1.48 3.33
N ARG A 11 -9.20 -1.01 3.99
CA ARG A 11 -9.32 -0.06 5.11
C ARG A 11 -8.97 1.37 4.74
N ILE A 12 -8.57 1.61 3.50
CA ILE A 12 -8.25 2.96 3.03
C ILE A 12 -9.22 3.42 1.93
N TYR A 13 -9.70 2.59 0.99
CA TYR A 13 -10.82 2.97 0.10
C TYR A 13 -11.66 1.78 -0.41
N SER A 14 -12.94 2.05 -0.65
CA SER A 14 -13.83 1.23 -1.48
C SER A 14 -13.37 1.29 -2.95
N VAL A 15 -13.59 0.20 -3.70
CA VAL A 15 -13.83 0.09 -5.17
C VAL A 15 -13.01 -1.03 -5.85
N SER A 16 -13.74 -1.77 -6.68
CA SER A 16 -13.40 -2.94 -7.49
C SER A 16 -12.53 -2.65 -8.74
N TRP A 17 -11.69 -3.61 -9.12
CA TRP A 17 -10.77 -3.65 -10.28
C TRP A 17 -11.49 -3.99 -11.62
N PRO A 18 -11.02 -3.48 -12.79
CA PRO A 18 -9.81 -3.98 -13.50
C PRO A 18 -8.86 -2.91 -14.13
N ILE A 19 -7.60 -3.34 -14.36
CA ILE A 19 -6.40 -2.69 -15.01
C ILE A 19 -6.70 -2.31 -16.49
N PRO A 20 -6.15 -1.25 -17.16
CA PRO A 20 -4.84 -0.56 -17.06
C PRO A 20 -4.99 0.98 -16.85
N TYR A 21 -3.90 1.75 -16.74
CA TYR A 21 -3.88 3.21 -16.49
C TYR A 21 -4.25 3.59 -15.04
N LEU A 22 -3.27 3.52 -14.14
CA LEU A 22 -3.47 3.63 -12.68
C LEU A 22 -2.78 4.86 -12.07
N ILE A 23 -2.73 5.98 -12.80
CA ILE A 23 -2.22 7.26 -12.28
C ILE A 23 -3.36 8.28 -12.06
N ASP A 24 -4.55 8.08 -12.65
CA ASP A 24 -5.70 8.98 -12.51
C ASP A 24 -6.82 8.46 -11.58
N ARG A 25 -6.68 7.27 -10.99
CA ARG A 25 -7.80 6.55 -10.34
C ARG A 25 -7.79 6.48 -8.80
N LEU A 26 -7.02 7.33 -8.13
CA LEU A 26 -7.09 7.48 -6.65
C LEU A 26 -7.64 8.84 -6.20
N SER A 27 -8.40 9.53 -7.05
CA SER A 27 -9.09 10.76 -6.68
C SER A 27 -10.41 10.45 -5.96
N THR A 28 -10.45 10.57 -4.63
CA THR A 28 -11.72 10.68 -3.92
C THR A 28 -12.08 12.14 -3.71
N LEU A 29 -13.22 12.56 -4.27
CA LEU A 29 -13.85 13.85 -3.96
C LEU A 29 -14.31 13.84 -2.50
N THR A 30 -13.48 14.40 -1.62
CA THR A 30 -13.95 14.91 -0.32
C THR A 30 -13.73 16.41 -0.36
N ASN A 31 -14.80 17.19 -0.54
CA ASN A 31 -14.81 18.65 -0.44
C ASN A 31 -13.77 19.39 -1.33
N GLY A 32 -13.61 19.00 -2.60
CA GLY A 32 -12.73 19.70 -3.54
C GLY A 32 -11.26 19.30 -3.51
N PHE A 33 -10.87 18.37 -2.62
CA PHE A 33 -9.52 17.80 -2.59
C PHE A 33 -9.40 16.59 -3.53
N TRP A 34 -8.24 16.50 -4.17
CA TRP A 34 -7.79 15.45 -5.08
C TRP A 34 -6.56 14.80 -4.48
N ILE A 35 -6.53 13.48 -4.42
CA ILE A 35 -5.36 12.72 -3.99
C ILE A 35 -4.85 11.94 -5.19
N LYS A 36 -3.55 12.01 -5.45
CA LYS A 36 -2.88 11.29 -6.52
C LYS A 36 -1.68 10.54 -5.93
N ALA A 37 -1.53 9.28 -6.30
CA ALA A 37 -0.31 8.53 -6.01
C ALA A 37 0.68 8.77 -7.15
N ASP A 38 1.81 9.41 -6.83
CA ASP A 38 2.91 9.58 -7.75
C ASP A 38 3.96 8.50 -7.48
N LEU A 39 4.35 7.77 -8.52
CA LEU A 39 5.29 6.66 -8.43
C LEU A 39 6.50 6.93 -9.33
N SER A 40 7.66 7.12 -8.70
CA SER A 40 8.92 7.25 -9.43
C SER A 40 9.33 5.95 -10.13
N PRO A 41 10.21 6.01 -11.15
CA PRO A 41 10.77 4.82 -11.78
C PRO A 41 11.46 3.87 -10.77
N PRO A 42 11.60 2.57 -11.09
CA PRO A 42 12.36 1.64 -10.26
C PRO A 42 13.77 2.16 -9.93
N GLY A 43 14.18 2.02 -8.68
CA GLY A 43 15.49 2.49 -8.19
C GLY A 43 15.61 4.01 -7.96
N VAL A 44 14.56 4.80 -8.25
CA VAL A 44 14.57 6.26 -8.08
C VAL A 44 13.69 6.66 -6.91
N ARG A 45 14.30 7.18 -5.84
CA ARG A 45 13.55 7.76 -4.70
C ARG A 45 12.72 8.96 -5.16
N ASN A 46 11.48 9.04 -4.69
CA ASN A 46 10.68 10.24 -4.86
C ASN A 46 11.12 11.30 -3.83
N PRO A 47 11.42 12.55 -4.24
CA PRO A 47 11.80 13.61 -3.32
C PRO A 47 10.70 13.91 -2.26
N ASN A 48 9.44 13.61 -2.58
CA ASN A 48 8.29 13.78 -1.70
C ASN A 48 7.77 12.44 -1.16
N ALA A 49 8.67 11.46 -0.95
CA ALA A 49 8.31 10.12 -0.48
C ALA A 49 7.38 10.15 0.73
N TRP A 50 6.29 9.38 0.68
CA TRP A 50 5.28 9.37 1.74
C TRP A 50 5.85 8.84 3.06
N ALA A 51 6.57 7.71 3.02
CA ALA A 51 7.22 7.16 4.19
C ALA A 51 8.59 7.82 4.39
N GLN A 52 8.74 8.59 5.48
CA GLN A 52 9.94 9.43 5.68
C GLN A 52 11.18 8.62 6.08
N ASP A 53 11.01 7.55 6.85
CA ASP A 53 12.11 6.67 7.31
C ASP A 53 12.40 5.50 6.36
N ILE A 54 11.88 5.56 5.14
CA ILE A 54 12.06 4.49 4.15
C ILE A 54 13.49 4.49 3.62
N ARG A 55 14.06 3.29 3.43
CA ARG A 55 15.42 3.14 2.89
C ARG A 55 15.41 3.41 1.39
N ASP A 56 16.55 3.73 0.80
CA ASP A 56 16.58 4.09 -0.63
C ASP A 56 16.39 2.87 -1.53
N GLU A 57 16.79 1.70 -1.05
CA GLU A 57 16.58 0.40 -1.68
C GLU A 57 15.14 -0.14 -1.54
N ASP A 58 14.34 0.43 -0.64
CA ASP A 58 12.96 0.02 -0.44
C ASP A 58 12.10 0.49 -1.63
N PRO A 59 11.25 -0.37 -2.21
CA PRO A 59 10.40 0.03 -3.34
C PRO A 59 9.43 1.16 -2.97
N GLY A 60 8.99 1.22 -1.71
CA GLY A 60 8.13 2.30 -1.23
C GLY A 60 8.78 3.69 -1.24
N ALA A 61 10.11 3.81 -1.39
CA ALA A 61 10.80 5.09 -1.54
C ALA A 61 10.37 5.86 -2.79
N ARG A 62 9.78 5.16 -3.77
CA ARG A 62 9.26 5.72 -5.03
C ARG A 62 7.88 6.36 -4.87
N LEU A 63 7.17 6.06 -3.78
CA LEU A 63 5.76 6.42 -3.60
C LEU A 63 5.61 7.76 -2.91
N ALA A 64 4.83 8.66 -3.51
CA ALA A 64 4.36 9.89 -2.90
C ALA A 64 2.83 10.01 -3.04
N PHE A 65 2.19 10.68 -2.09
CA PHE A 65 0.78 11.06 -2.21
C PHE A 65 0.68 12.57 -2.34
N ARG A 66 0.30 13.03 -3.52
CA ARG A 66 0.04 14.44 -3.83
C ARG A 66 -1.43 14.74 -3.53
N ILE A 67 -1.65 15.72 -2.67
CA ILE A 67 -2.95 16.26 -2.31
C ILE A 67 -3.07 17.61 -3.00
N SER A 68 -4.10 17.81 -3.80
CA SER A 68 -4.36 19.10 -4.44
C SER A 68 -5.82 19.54 -4.34
N ILE A 69 -6.07 20.83 -4.48
CA ILE A 69 -7.41 21.35 -4.77
C ILE A 69 -7.42 21.75 -6.22
N ARG A 70 -8.43 21.28 -6.97
CA ARG A 70 -8.60 21.63 -8.38
C ARG A 70 -9.79 22.55 -8.53
N GLU A 71 -9.58 23.71 -9.16
CA GLU A 71 -10.64 24.65 -9.46
C GLU A 71 -11.40 24.25 -10.73
N SER A 72 -12.52 24.94 -11.01
CA SER A 72 -13.41 24.60 -12.13
C SER A 72 -12.76 24.77 -13.52
N ASP A 73 -11.65 25.50 -13.60
CA ASP A 73 -10.83 25.65 -14.81
C ASP A 73 -9.84 24.49 -15.03
N GLY A 74 -9.75 23.55 -14.09
CA GLY A 74 -8.86 22.39 -14.15
C GLY A 74 -7.46 22.64 -13.59
N HIS A 75 -7.15 23.86 -13.11
CA HIS A 75 -5.88 24.17 -12.48
C HIS A 75 -5.86 23.76 -11.00
N ASP A 76 -4.70 23.26 -10.55
CA ASP A 76 -4.48 22.91 -9.16
C ASP A 76 -4.00 24.16 -8.39
N THR A 77 -4.78 24.64 -7.43
CA THR A 77 -4.49 25.88 -6.67
C THR A 77 -3.85 25.66 -5.30
N PHE A 78 -3.91 24.42 -4.81
CA PHE A 78 -3.19 23.97 -3.63
C PHE A 78 -2.47 22.66 -3.97
N ILE A 79 -1.22 22.52 -3.56
CA ILE A 79 -0.45 21.28 -3.74
C ILE A 79 0.33 21.02 -2.45
N GLN A 80 0.07 19.88 -1.82
CA GLN A 80 0.81 19.38 -0.67
C GLN A 80 1.11 17.90 -0.84
N TYR A 81 2.22 17.43 -0.31
CA TYR A 81 2.52 16.00 -0.24
C TYR A 81 2.28 15.47 1.16
N ALA A 82 1.57 14.35 1.25
CA ALA A 82 1.40 13.67 2.52
C ALA A 82 2.73 13.02 2.92
N SER A 83 3.04 13.07 4.21
CA SER A 83 4.19 12.39 4.78
C SER A 83 3.81 11.71 6.09
N HIS A 84 4.46 10.59 6.38
CA HIS A 84 4.28 9.86 7.63
C HIS A 84 5.59 9.21 8.06
N LYS A 85 5.98 9.48 9.31
CA LYS A 85 7.24 9.00 9.89
C LYS A 85 6.98 7.82 10.82
N SER A 86 7.01 6.60 10.28
CA SER A 86 7.06 5.39 11.10
C SER A 86 7.58 4.19 10.31
N TRP A 87 8.10 3.19 11.03
CA TRP A 87 8.48 1.92 10.42
C TRP A 87 7.29 1.21 9.76
N GLN A 88 6.10 1.34 10.35
CA GLN A 88 4.87 0.76 9.79
C GLN A 88 4.44 1.44 8.48
N SER A 89 4.60 2.76 8.34
CA SER A 89 4.32 3.42 7.05
C SER A 89 5.30 2.97 5.98
N CYS A 90 6.56 2.69 6.33
CA CYS A 90 7.52 2.11 5.39
C CYS A 90 7.03 0.74 4.87
N CYS A 91 6.59 -0.14 5.77
CA CYS A 91 6.09 -1.47 5.40
C CYS A 91 4.85 -1.41 4.50
N LYS A 92 3.95 -0.46 4.77
CA LYS A 92 2.76 -0.22 3.96
C LYS A 92 3.10 0.36 2.59
N ALA A 93 4.00 1.33 2.53
CA ALA A 93 4.46 1.93 1.27
C ALA A 93 5.08 0.86 0.36
N ASN A 94 5.96 0.05 0.93
CA ASN A 94 6.59 -1.08 0.27
C ASN A 94 5.58 -2.06 -0.34
N THR A 95 4.58 -2.47 0.45
CA THR A 95 3.56 -3.41 -0.01
C THR A 95 2.72 -2.79 -1.13
N LEU A 96 2.34 -1.51 -0.99
CA LEU A 96 1.55 -0.83 -2.01
C LEU A 96 2.33 -0.70 -3.33
N VAL A 97 3.63 -0.42 -3.29
CA VAL A 97 4.43 -0.35 -4.53
C VAL A 97 4.58 -1.73 -5.18
N ASP A 98 4.76 -2.80 -4.40
CA ASP A 98 4.78 -4.16 -4.94
C ASP A 98 3.46 -4.49 -5.65
N GLU A 99 2.32 -4.18 -5.03
CA GLU A 99 1.00 -4.35 -5.64
C GLU A 99 0.83 -3.52 -6.93
N LEU A 100 1.30 -2.27 -6.93
CA LEU A 100 1.27 -1.38 -8.11
C LEU A 100 2.18 -1.87 -9.25
N ASN A 101 3.28 -2.56 -8.94
CA ASN A 101 4.13 -3.20 -9.94
C ASN A 101 3.52 -4.52 -10.46
N GLY A 102 2.46 -5.03 -9.84
CA GLY A 102 1.78 -6.27 -10.23
C GLY A 102 2.37 -7.53 -9.61
N ASP A 103 3.13 -7.40 -8.52
CA ASP A 103 3.76 -8.54 -7.87
C ASP A 103 2.71 -9.46 -7.23
N GLN A 104 2.97 -10.77 -7.28
CA GLN A 104 2.06 -11.75 -6.71
C GLN A 104 2.19 -11.78 -5.20
N LEU A 105 1.05 -11.92 -4.50
CA LEU A 105 1.06 -12.12 -3.04
C LEU A 105 2.06 -13.17 -2.60
N SER A 106 2.12 -14.30 -3.31
CA SER A 106 2.95 -15.45 -2.94
C SER A 106 4.42 -15.10 -2.77
N GLU A 107 4.85 -14.00 -3.40
CA GLU A 107 6.19 -13.44 -3.27
C GLU A 107 6.22 -12.29 -2.25
N ILE A 108 5.20 -11.43 -2.23
CA ILE A 108 5.15 -10.27 -1.33
C ILE A 108 5.23 -10.70 0.14
N TYR A 109 4.53 -11.77 0.55
CA TYR A 109 4.48 -12.15 1.96
C TYR A 109 5.80 -12.68 2.53
N THR A 110 6.75 -13.04 1.67
CA THR A 110 8.09 -13.50 2.09
C THR A 110 9.12 -12.37 2.09
N ARG A 111 8.80 -11.20 1.54
CA ARG A 111 9.73 -10.07 1.44
C ARG A 111 9.87 -9.37 2.80
N PRO A 112 11.05 -8.80 3.10
CA PRO A 112 11.24 -8.00 4.30
C PRO A 112 10.42 -6.71 4.25
N ARG A 113 10.05 -6.19 5.42
CA ARG A 113 9.41 -4.87 5.59
C ARG A 113 8.13 -4.73 4.76
N ARG A 114 7.20 -5.68 4.89
CA ARG A 114 5.87 -5.67 4.26
C ARG A 114 4.78 -5.66 5.30
N PHE A 115 3.62 -5.14 4.93
CA PHE A 115 2.40 -5.19 5.72
C PHE A 115 1.33 -5.87 4.90
N ILE A 116 0.77 -6.96 5.40
CA ILE A 116 -0.30 -7.69 4.74
C ILE A 116 -1.46 -7.83 5.72
N ASP A 117 -2.66 -7.51 5.24
CA ASP A 117 -3.91 -7.72 5.96
C ASP A 117 -4.80 -8.65 5.13
N ILE A 118 -5.02 -9.85 5.66
CA ILE A 118 -5.93 -10.84 5.08
C ILE A 118 -7.22 -10.85 5.88
N ASP A 119 -8.34 -10.63 5.21
CA ASP A 119 -9.66 -10.84 5.80
C ASP A 119 -9.84 -12.34 6.13
N HIS A 120 -10.19 -12.66 7.37
CA HIS A 120 -10.50 -14.02 7.83
C HIS A 120 -11.57 -14.73 6.97
N ARG A 121 -12.41 -13.98 6.26
CA ARG A 121 -13.44 -14.51 5.34
C ARG A 121 -12.86 -15.05 4.04
N ASN A 122 -11.60 -14.76 3.70
CA ASN A 122 -10.92 -15.24 2.50
C ASN A 122 -10.43 -16.70 2.65
N THR A 123 -11.34 -17.61 3.00
CA THR A 123 -11.04 -19.01 3.34
C THR A 123 -10.37 -19.78 2.20
N ARG A 124 -10.70 -19.48 0.94
CA ARG A 124 -10.06 -20.12 -0.24
C ARG A 124 -8.57 -19.79 -0.34
N ILE A 125 -8.20 -18.52 -0.14
CA ILE A 125 -6.79 -18.09 -0.14
C ILE A 125 -6.05 -18.75 1.03
N LEU A 126 -6.65 -18.77 2.22
CA LEU A 126 -6.05 -19.35 3.42
C LEU A 126 -5.88 -20.88 3.33
N ALA A 127 -6.74 -21.55 2.55
CA ALA A 127 -6.60 -22.97 2.25
C ALA A 127 -5.48 -23.23 1.24
N ALA A 128 -5.38 -22.40 0.19
CA ALA A 128 -4.34 -22.52 -0.83
C ALA A 128 -2.94 -22.14 -0.30
N TYR A 129 -2.86 -21.19 0.62
CA TYR A 129 -1.60 -20.66 1.17
C TYR A 129 -1.64 -20.62 2.69
N PRO A 130 -1.34 -21.74 3.38
CA PRO A 130 -1.43 -21.82 4.84
C PRO A 130 -0.55 -20.79 5.59
N ALA A 131 0.57 -20.37 5.01
CA ALA A 131 1.46 -19.36 5.58
C ALA A 131 0.77 -17.99 5.80
N LEU A 132 -0.26 -17.68 5.01
CA LEU A 132 -1.02 -16.42 5.11
C LEU A 132 -1.87 -16.32 6.37
N LYS A 133 -2.09 -17.43 7.10
CA LYS A 133 -2.83 -17.41 8.37
C LYS A 133 -2.22 -16.45 9.39
N ASN A 134 -0.90 -16.26 9.34
CA ASN A 134 -0.18 -15.33 10.22
C ASN A 134 -0.48 -13.85 9.92
N PHE A 135 -1.10 -13.54 8.77
CA PHE A 135 -1.44 -12.19 8.33
C PHE A 135 -2.93 -11.88 8.45
N VAL A 136 -3.73 -12.76 9.05
CA VAL A 136 -5.16 -12.52 9.28
C VAL A 136 -5.34 -11.35 10.26
N GLY A 137 -6.04 -10.30 9.82
CA GLY A 137 -6.25 -9.08 10.60
C GLY A 137 -5.03 -8.15 10.68
N GLY A 138 -4.06 -8.32 9.77
CA GLY A 138 -2.92 -7.44 9.59
C GLY A 138 -1.69 -7.88 10.38
N ALA A 139 -0.60 -8.17 9.67
CA ALA A 139 0.72 -8.41 10.23
C ALA A 139 1.82 -7.78 9.37
N TYR A 140 3.00 -7.64 9.96
CA TYR A 140 4.18 -7.09 9.30
C TYR A 140 5.26 -8.15 9.15
N THR A 141 6.12 -8.03 8.15
CA THR A 141 7.40 -8.73 8.11
C THR A 141 8.52 -7.81 8.58
N ASP A 142 9.50 -8.35 9.32
CA ASP A 142 10.68 -7.61 9.78
C ASP A 142 11.71 -7.41 8.64
N ASP A 143 12.91 -6.93 9.00
CA ASP A 143 14.00 -6.72 8.04
C ASP A 143 14.53 -8.02 7.41
N ASN A 144 14.16 -9.20 7.94
CA ASN A 144 14.56 -10.52 7.42
C ASN A 144 13.39 -11.26 6.73
N GLY A 145 12.21 -10.64 6.60
CA GLY A 145 11.03 -11.30 6.03
C GLY A 145 10.27 -12.17 7.03
N VAL A 146 10.61 -12.12 8.33
CA VAL A 146 9.95 -12.91 9.37
C VAL A 146 8.70 -12.18 9.86
N VAL A 147 7.59 -12.92 9.99
CA VAL A 147 6.31 -12.34 10.41
C VAL A 147 6.35 -11.92 11.89
N ILE A 148 6.06 -10.65 12.14
CA ILE A 148 5.90 -10.08 13.48
C ILE A 148 4.45 -10.33 13.92
N SER A 149 4.24 -11.35 14.75
CA SER A 149 2.92 -11.61 15.31
C SER A 149 2.50 -10.50 16.29
N ARG A 150 1.24 -10.06 16.21
CA ARG A 150 0.64 -9.30 17.32
C ARG A 150 0.55 -10.25 18.51
N LYS A 151 1.36 -10.04 19.56
CA LYS A 151 1.07 -10.63 20.87
C LYS A 151 -0.36 -10.20 21.23
N ARG A 152 -1.29 -11.15 21.33
CA ARG A 152 -2.57 -10.92 22.01
C ARG A 152 -2.20 -10.42 23.41
N LYS A 153 -2.63 -9.21 23.77
CA LYS A 153 -2.68 -8.84 25.19
C LYS A 153 -3.59 -9.88 25.84
N GLY A 154 -3.02 -10.77 26.65
CA GLY A 154 -3.78 -11.68 27.51
C GLY A 154 -4.71 -10.83 28.35
N THR A 155 -5.99 -11.19 28.33
CA THR A 155 -7.03 -10.62 29.20
C THR A 155 -6.86 -11.19 30.59
#